data_AF-A0A261ATL9-F1
#
_entry.id   AF-A0A261ATL9-F1
#
_cell.length_a   1.000
_cell.length_b   1.000
_cell.length_c   1.000
_cell.angle_alpha   90.00
_cell.angle_beta   90.00
_cell.angle_gamma   90.00
#
_symmetry.space_group_name_H-M   'P 1'
#
loop_
_entity.id
_entity.type
_entity.pdbx_description
1 polymer ?
#
loop_
_entity_poly.entity_id
_entity_poly.type
_entity_poly.pdbx_seq_one_letter_code
_entity_poly.pdbx_strand_id
1 'polypeptide(L)'
;MFFHHELVPIEEEDSFEIDEIMEQGGHVEPAADTIPPAGLTIVKISPVVKNVILPTGNKWDYEEWTTADILDWLQKFHQDRDLTDIIVQKGINGSHLYRCFLDRASSMAWCQEAKISPGTAMKIRMTLGRVHNIICGYEQYDGN
;
A
#
# COMPACT_ATOMS: atom_id res chain seq x y z
N MET A 1 -14.76 58.77 -14.35
CA MET A 1 -14.88 59.13 -12.92
C MET A 1 -13.60 58.69 -12.24
N PHE A 2 -12.84 59.65 -11.71
CA PHE A 2 -11.67 59.44 -10.86
C PHE A 2 -12.12 59.56 -9.40
N PHE A 3 -11.61 58.70 -8.52
CA PHE A 3 -11.57 58.94 -7.07
C PHE A 3 -10.20 58.49 -6.53
N HIS A 4 -9.57 59.39 -5.78
CA HIS A 4 -8.35 59.23 -4.99
C HIS A 4 -8.63 58.44 -3.70
N HIS A 5 -7.63 57.71 -3.18
CA HIS A 5 -7.17 57.84 -1.79
C HIS A 5 -5.84 57.09 -1.56
N GLU A 6 -4.82 57.83 -1.14
CA GLU A 6 -3.59 57.34 -0.48
C GLU A 6 -3.90 56.92 0.97
N LEU A 7 -3.10 56.03 1.56
CA LEU A 7 -2.50 56.11 2.92
C LEU A 7 -1.49 54.95 3.15
N VAL A 8 -0.38 55.26 3.81
CA VAL A 8 0.83 54.46 4.13
C VAL A 8 0.73 53.94 5.60
N PRO A 9 1.82 53.48 6.25
CA PRO A 9 2.37 52.11 6.44
C PRO A 9 1.93 51.46 7.78
N ILE A 10 2.32 50.20 8.06
CA ILE A 10 2.31 49.66 9.43
C ILE A 10 3.64 48.95 9.70
N GLU A 11 4.20 49.29 10.86
CA GLU A 11 5.57 49.12 11.35
C GLU A 11 5.86 47.71 11.90
N GLU A 12 7.16 47.43 12.04
CA GLU A 12 7.75 46.27 12.72
C GLU A 12 7.45 46.30 14.23
N GLU A 13 7.08 45.16 14.84
CA GLU A 13 7.30 44.94 16.28
C GLU A 13 7.85 43.53 16.53
N ASP A 14 8.97 43.58 17.25
CA ASP A 14 9.84 42.54 17.77
C ASP A 14 9.19 41.86 19.00
N SER A 15 9.84 40.80 19.51
CA SER A 15 9.75 40.32 20.90
C SER A 15 8.54 39.45 21.30
N PHE A 16 8.75 38.14 21.27
CA PHE A 16 8.24 37.26 22.35
C PHE A 16 9.36 36.35 22.84
N GLU A 17 9.98 36.80 23.92
CA GLU A 17 10.72 35.99 24.88
C GLU A 17 9.74 34.98 25.51
N ILE A 18 10.04 33.68 25.43
CA ILE A 18 9.40 32.69 26.29
C ILE A 18 10.53 31.91 26.95
N ASP A 19 10.83 32.36 28.16
CA ASP A 19 11.72 31.69 29.08
C ASP A 19 11.05 30.44 29.65
N GLU A 20 11.85 29.39 29.75
CA GLU A 20 11.81 28.32 30.75
C GLU A 20 10.48 27.60 31.05
N ILE A 21 10.36 26.38 30.51
CA ILE A 21 9.80 25.26 31.29
C ILE A 21 10.72 24.05 31.12
N MET A 22 11.59 23.84 32.11
CA MET A 22 12.19 22.54 32.37
C MET A 22 11.11 21.62 32.95
N GLU A 23 10.67 20.64 32.18
CA GLU A 23 10.20 19.37 32.73
C GLU A 23 11.09 18.24 32.22
N GLN A 24 11.74 17.57 33.18
CA GLN A 24 12.52 16.38 32.96
C GLN A 24 11.59 15.23 32.57
N GLY A 25 11.84 14.58 31.44
CA GLY A 25 11.08 13.41 31.05
C GLY A 25 11.61 12.74 29.80
N GLY A 26 12.49 11.76 29.99
CA GLY A 26 12.78 10.73 29.00
C GLY A 26 13.91 11.08 28.04
N HIS A 27 15.07 10.46 28.28
CA HIS A 27 15.96 10.08 27.18
C HIS A 27 15.16 9.17 26.25
N VAL A 28 14.53 9.74 25.22
CA VAL A 28 14.16 8.99 24.03
C VAL A 28 15.37 9.06 23.12
N GLU A 29 16.12 7.97 23.06
CA GLU A 29 16.96 7.71 21.89
C GLU A 29 16.10 8.02 20.66
N PRO A 30 16.60 8.77 19.66
CA PRO A 30 15.95 8.76 18.36
C PRO A 30 15.95 7.30 17.95
N ALA A 31 14.78 6.65 18.02
CA ALA A 31 14.58 5.31 17.51
C ALA A 31 15.15 5.37 16.11
N ALA A 32 16.29 4.68 15.94
CA ALA A 32 17.03 4.71 14.71
C ALA A 32 16.02 4.50 13.60
N ASP A 33 15.82 5.54 12.78
CA ASP A 33 15.30 5.39 11.43
C ASP A 33 16.25 4.41 10.79
N THR A 34 15.94 3.14 11.00
CA THR A 34 16.63 2.03 10.41
C THR A 34 16.08 2.07 9.01
N ILE A 35 16.63 2.98 8.20
CA ILE A 35 16.57 2.92 6.76
C ILE A 35 17.01 1.48 6.48
N PRO A 36 16.09 0.59 6.07
CA PRO A 36 16.47 -0.78 5.82
C PRO A 36 17.56 -0.74 4.75
N PRO A 37 18.64 -1.52 4.88
CA PRO A 37 19.62 -1.63 3.81
C PRO A 37 18.88 -1.93 2.51
N ALA A 38 19.35 -1.35 1.40
CA ALA A 38 18.78 -1.51 0.06
C ALA A 38 18.89 -2.96 -0.43
N GLY A 39 18.05 -3.82 0.15
CA GLY A 39 17.57 -5.09 -0.35
C GLY A 39 16.05 -5.02 -0.18
N LEU A 40 15.28 -5.73 -1.00
CA LEU A 40 13.84 -5.82 -0.79
C LEU A 40 13.58 -6.38 0.61
N THR A 41 13.35 -5.52 1.60
CA THR A 41 12.73 -5.92 2.86
C THR A 41 11.35 -6.41 2.47
N ILE A 42 11.20 -7.72 2.36
CA ILE A 42 9.91 -8.37 2.20
C ILE A 42 9.12 -8.01 3.45
N VAL A 43 8.02 -7.27 3.30
CA VAL A 43 7.25 -6.74 4.43
C VAL A 43 6.05 -7.63 4.68
N LYS A 44 5.85 -8.04 5.94
CA LYS A 44 4.60 -8.71 6.34
C LYS A 44 3.40 -7.81 6.05
N ILE A 45 2.44 -8.32 5.28
CA ILE A 45 1.24 -7.59 4.91
C ILE A 45 0.21 -7.67 6.04
N SER A 46 -0.41 -6.53 6.37
CA SER A 46 -1.54 -6.42 7.29
C SER A 46 -2.47 -5.28 6.84
N PRO A 47 -3.80 -5.44 6.89
CA PRO A 47 -4.52 -6.65 7.28
C PRO A 47 -4.55 -7.72 6.16
N VAL A 48 -4.89 -8.96 6.52
CA VAL A 48 -5.07 -10.08 5.59
C VAL A 48 -6.36 -10.84 5.88
N VAL A 49 -6.88 -11.56 4.88
CA VAL A 49 -8.02 -12.47 5.07
C VAL A 49 -7.59 -13.70 5.90
N LYS A 50 -8.54 -14.32 6.60
CA LYS A 50 -8.28 -15.55 7.37
C LYS A 50 -8.02 -16.76 6.47
N ASN A 51 -8.86 -16.93 5.45
CA ASN A 51 -8.81 -18.09 4.55
C ASN A 51 -7.76 -17.87 3.48
N VAL A 52 -6.94 -18.88 3.22
CA VAL A 52 -6.03 -18.84 2.08
C VAL A 52 -6.80 -19.18 0.82
N ILE A 53 -6.66 -18.36 -0.21
CA ILE A 53 -7.25 -18.59 -1.53
C ILE A 53 -6.11 -18.66 -2.52
N LEU A 54 -6.00 -19.79 -3.22
CA LEU A 54 -5.00 -20.03 -4.25
C LEU A 54 -5.69 -20.27 -5.60
N PRO A 55 -5.00 -20.02 -6.72
CA PRO A 55 -5.45 -20.49 -8.01
C PRO A 55 -5.50 -22.02 -8.03
N THR A 56 -6.25 -22.55 -8.98
CA THR A 56 -6.35 -23.97 -9.26
C THR A 56 -4.95 -24.58 -9.44
N GLY A 57 -4.70 -25.71 -8.76
CA GLY A 57 -3.39 -26.37 -8.72
C GLY A 57 -2.52 -26.04 -7.50
N ASN A 58 -3.02 -25.28 -6.52
CA ASN A 58 -2.34 -24.99 -5.24
C ASN A 58 -0.94 -24.39 -5.42
N LYS A 59 -0.82 -23.38 -6.27
CA LYS A 59 0.46 -22.75 -6.59
C LYS A 59 0.92 -21.81 -5.47
N TRP A 60 1.93 -22.24 -4.72
CA TRP A 60 2.55 -21.49 -3.62
C TRP A 60 3.70 -20.60 -4.04
N ASP A 61 3.87 -20.37 -5.33
CA ASP A 61 4.75 -19.34 -5.84
C ASP A 61 3.94 -18.44 -6.77
N TYR A 62 3.69 -17.19 -6.36
CA TYR A 62 2.97 -16.26 -7.21
C TYR A 62 3.82 -15.77 -8.38
N GLU A 63 5.15 -15.89 -8.36
CA GLU A 63 5.98 -15.56 -9.53
C GLU A 63 5.68 -16.51 -10.71
N GLU A 64 5.19 -17.73 -10.43
CA GLU A 64 4.75 -18.70 -11.43
C GLU A 64 3.29 -18.50 -11.89
N TRP A 65 2.55 -17.55 -11.32
CA TRP A 65 1.16 -17.34 -11.70
C TRP A 65 1.06 -16.64 -13.04
N THR A 66 0.41 -17.31 -13.99
CA THR A 66 0.03 -16.75 -15.27
C THR A 66 -1.17 -15.83 -15.11
N THR A 67 -1.48 -15.04 -16.15
CA THR A 67 -2.72 -14.26 -16.19
C THR A 67 -3.95 -15.16 -15.99
N ALA A 68 -3.98 -16.36 -16.57
CA ALA A 68 -5.10 -17.29 -16.39
C ALA A 68 -5.27 -17.76 -14.94
N ASP A 69 -4.16 -18.02 -14.24
CA ASP A 69 -4.19 -18.36 -12.81
C ASP A 69 -4.76 -17.21 -11.97
N ILE A 70 -4.40 -15.97 -12.30
CA ILE A 70 -4.93 -14.78 -11.62
C ILE A 70 -6.43 -14.64 -11.84
N LEU A 71 -6.91 -14.88 -13.06
CA LEU A 71 -8.35 -14.83 -13.36
C LEU A 71 -9.12 -15.90 -12.58
N ASP A 72 -8.62 -17.14 -12.57
CA ASP A 72 -9.19 -18.23 -11.76
C ASP A 72 -9.20 -17.87 -10.27
N TRP A 73 -8.10 -17.31 -9.77
CA TRP A 73 -7.98 -16.87 -8.38
C TRP A 73 -8.98 -15.75 -8.03
N LEU A 74 -9.10 -14.72 -8.86
CA LEU A 74 -10.05 -13.62 -8.66
C LEU A 74 -11.49 -14.12 -8.62
N GLN A 75 -11.86 -15.04 -9.52
CA GLN A 75 -13.21 -15.61 -9.59
C GLN A 75 -13.67 -16.28 -8.29
N LYS A 76 -12.73 -16.75 -7.44
CA LYS A 76 -13.05 -17.41 -6.16
C LYS A 76 -13.56 -16.45 -5.08
N PHE A 77 -13.31 -15.14 -5.19
CA PHE A 77 -13.70 -14.18 -4.13
C PHE A 77 -14.15 -12.80 -4.63
N HIS A 78 -13.94 -12.47 -5.91
CA HIS A 78 -14.32 -11.19 -6.48
C HIS A 78 -14.60 -11.27 -7.98
N GLN A 79 -15.88 -11.29 -8.33
CA GLN A 79 -16.34 -11.25 -9.73
C GLN A 79 -16.50 -9.81 -10.17
N ASP A 80 -15.49 -9.28 -10.86
CA ASP A 80 -15.50 -7.96 -11.47
C ASP A 80 -14.98 -8.08 -12.90
N ARG A 81 -15.86 -7.78 -13.86
CA ARG A 81 -15.54 -7.89 -15.29
C ARG A 81 -14.56 -6.80 -15.73
N ASP A 82 -14.71 -5.58 -15.23
CA ASP A 82 -13.86 -4.46 -15.61
C ASP A 82 -12.43 -4.72 -15.12
N LEU A 83 -12.29 -5.20 -13.88
CA LEU A 83 -11.00 -5.64 -13.36
C LEU A 83 -10.41 -6.78 -14.20
N THR A 84 -11.20 -7.81 -14.52
CA THR A 84 -10.77 -8.95 -15.35
C THR A 84 -10.23 -8.46 -16.70
N ASP A 85 -10.96 -7.56 -17.37
CA ASP A 85 -10.58 -7.00 -18.66
C ASP A 85 -9.27 -6.20 -18.54
N ILE A 86 -9.09 -5.42 -17.48
CA ILE A 86 -7.83 -4.70 -17.21
C ILE A 86 -6.66 -5.66 -17.02
N ILE A 87 -6.83 -6.71 -16.21
CA ILE A 87 -5.79 -7.72 -15.94
C ILE A 87 -5.35 -8.40 -17.25
N VAL A 88 -6.30 -8.75 -18.12
CA VAL A 88 -6.03 -9.33 -19.43
C VAL A 88 -5.33 -8.35 -20.37
N GLN A 89 -5.88 -7.13 -20.52
CA GLN A 89 -5.35 -6.12 -21.43
C GLN A 89 -3.91 -5.71 -21.08
N LYS A 90 -3.60 -5.65 -19.78
CA LYS A 90 -2.28 -5.24 -19.27
C LYS A 90 -1.33 -6.42 -19.11
N GLY A 91 -1.77 -7.66 -19.36
CA GLY A 91 -0.94 -8.86 -19.25
C GLY A 91 -0.39 -9.06 -17.84
N ILE A 92 -1.20 -8.78 -16.81
CA ILE A 92 -0.78 -8.90 -15.42
C ILE A 92 -0.57 -10.40 -15.12
N ASN A 93 0.61 -10.70 -14.58
CA ASN A 93 1.02 -12.02 -14.09
C ASN A 93 1.35 -11.87 -12.59
N GLY A 94 1.75 -12.93 -11.89
CA GLY A 94 1.85 -12.82 -10.44
C GLY A 94 3.02 -11.96 -9.96
N SER A 95 4.13 -11.84 -10.73
CA SER A 95 5.17 -10.85 -10.45
C SER A 95 4.61 -9.41 -10.49
N HIS A 96 3.69 -9.15 -11.42
CA HIS A 96 3.00 -7.86 -11.53
C HIS A 96 2.02 -7.65 -10.37
N LEU A 97 1.33 -8.70 -9.90
CA LEU A 97 0.37 -8.61 -8.79
C LEU A 97 0.97 -7.99 -7.53
N TYR A 98 2.21 -8.36 -7.19
CA TYR A 98 2.92 -7.76 -6.05
C TYR A 98 3.01 -6.24 -6.21
N ARG A 99 3.50 -5.76 -7.36
CA ARG A 99 3.64 -4.32 -7.64
C ARG A 99 2.29 -3.60 -7.71
N CYS A 100 1.28 -4.25 -8.25
CA CYS A 100 -0.05 -3.68 -8.41
C CYS A 100 -0.78 -3.49 -7.08
N PHE A 101 -0.61 -4.39 -6.10
CA PHE A 101 -1.47 -4.42 -4.91
C PHE A 101 -0.76 -4.46 -3.55
N LEU A 102 0.49 -4.95 -3.50
CA LEU A 102 1.24 -5.08 -2.24
C LEU A 102 2.28 -3.97 -2.07
N ASP A 103 3.02 -3.65 -3.13
CA ASP A 103 4.09 -2.65 -3.09
C ASP A 103 3.56 -1.26 -2.76
N ARG A 104 4.10 -0.65 -1.70
CA ARG A 104 3.62 0.65 -1.20
C ARG A 104 3.87 1.78 -2.19
N ALA A 105 4.94 1.71 -2.98
CA ALA A 105 5.32 2.78 -3.89
C ALA A 105 4.47 2.77 -5.17
N SER A 106 4.19 1.58 -5.74
CA SER A 106 3.47 1.48 -7.01
C SER A 106 1.96 1.20 -6.88
N SER A 107 1.48 0.57 -5.81
CA SER A 107 0.10 0.06 -5.78
C SER A 107 -0.96 1.16 -5.89
N MET A 108 -0.73 2.31 -5.23
CA MET A 108 -1.68 3.41 -5.23
C MET A 108 -1.81 4.06 -6.61
N ALA A 109 -0.67 4.34 -7.25
CA ALA A 109 -0.64 4.90 -8.59
C ALA A 109 -1.29 3.95 -9.61
N TRP A 110 -0.98 2.65 -9.51
CA TRP A 110 -1.62 1.62 -10.33
C TRP A 110 -3.13 1.61 -10.18
N CYS A 111 -3.64 1.56 -8.94
CA CYS A 111 -5.09 1.51 -8.70
C CYS A 111 -5.80 2.76 -9.24
N GLN A 112 -5.16 3.93 -9.17
CA GLN A 112 -5.70 5.17 -9.73
C GLN A 112 -5.71 5.14 -11.27
N GLU A 113 -4.61 4.74 -11.92
CA GLU A 113 -4.51 4.63 -13.38
C GLU A 113 -5.54 3.63 -13.93
N ALA A 114 -5.63 2.45 -13.30
CA ALA A 114 -6.54 1.39 -13.68
C ALA A 114 -7.99 1.64 -13.23
N LYS A 115 -8.28 2.77 -12.55
CA LYS A 115 -9.60 3.12 -12.00
C LYS A 115 -10.19 2.02 -11.11
N ILE A 116 -9.33 1.28 -10.40
CA ILE A 116 -9.75 0.24 -9.45
C ILE A 116 -10.27 0.91 -8.19
N SER A 117 -11.48 0.53 -7.77
CA SER A 117 -12.07 1.09 -6.55
C SER A 117 -11.23 0.75 -5.31
N PRO A 118 -11.13 1.64 -4.30
CA PRO A 118 -10.35 1.38 -3.09
C PRO A 118 -10.76 0.09 -2.36
N GLY A 119 -12.06 -0.23 -2.33
CA GLY A 119 -12.56 -1.46 -1.71
C GLY A 119 -12.11 -2.73 -2.45
N THR A 120 -12.03 -2.68 -3.78
CA THR A 120 -11.55 -3.79 -4.60
C THR A 120 -10.05 -3.98 -4.43
N ALA A 121 -9.28 -2.89 -4.51
CA ALA A 121 -7.84 -2.91 -4.26
C ALA A 121 -7.52 -3.48 -2.86
N MET A 122 -8.27 -3.06 -1.84
CA MET A 122 -8.11 -3.56 -0.48
C MET A 122 -8.43 -5.06 -0.37
N LYS A 123 -9.53 -5.52 -0.97
CA LYS A 123 -9.91 -6.94 -0.99
C LYS A 123 -8.82 -7.81 -1.62
N ILE A 124 -8.28 -7.37 -2.76
CA ILE A 124 -7.18 -8.07 -3.44
C ILE A 124 -5.92 -8.05 -2.57
N ARG A 125 -5.54 -6.89 -2.03
CA ARG A 125 -4.38 -6.75 -1.13
C ARG A 125 -4.47 -7.67 0.08
N MET A 126 -5.62 -7.75 0.73
CA MET A 126 -5.81 -8.62 1.90
C MET A 126 -5.73 -10.10 1.53
N THR A 127 -6.26 -10.48 0.36
CA THR A 127 -6.26 -11.88 -0.11
C THR A 127 -4.88 -12.31 -0.56
N LEU A 128 -4.22 -11.52 -1.41
CA LEU A 128 -2.86 -11.76 -1.87
C LEU A 128 -1.84 -11.63 -0.73
N GLY A 129 -2.07 -10.70 0.20
CA GLY A 129 -1.23 -10.52 1.38
C GLY A 129 -1.18 -11.76 2.27
N ARG A 130 -2.29 -12.50 2.40
CA ARG A 130 -2.30 -13.78 3.12
C ARG A 130 -1.38 -14.81 2.45
N VAL A 131 -1.46 -14.92 1.13
CA VAL A 131 -0.60 -15.82 0.33
C VAL A 131 0.87 -15.41 0.48
N HIS A 132 1.17 -14.13 0.29
CA HIS A 132 2.51 -13.56 0.44
C HIS A 132 3.11 -13.84 1.83
N ASN A 133 2.34 -13.61 2.90
CA ASN A 133 2.82 -13.87 4.26
C ASN A 133 3.19 -15.34 4.49
N ILE A 134 2.47 -16.29 3.89
CA ILE A 134 2.79 -17.72 4.02
C ILE A 134 4.04 -18.07 3.23
N ILE A 135 4.14 -17.62 1.97
CA ILE A 135 5.29 -17.87 1.10
C ILE A 135 6.59 -17.34 1.74
N CYS A 136 6.52 -16.18 2.38
CA CYS A 136 7.65 -15.56 3.04
C CYS A 136 7.89 -16.04 4.48
N GLY A 137 7.11 -17.03 4.97
CA GLY A 137 7.30 -17.64 6.29
C GLY A 137 6.80 -16.82 7.48
N TYR A 138 6.04 -15.75 7.26
CA TYR A 138 5.45 -14.94 8.33
C TYR A 138 4.22 -15.60 8.98
N GLU A 139 3.59 -16.53 8.30
CA GLU A 139 2.37 -17.23 8.73
C GLU A 139 2.41 -18.69 8.27
N GLN A 140 1.81 -19.60 9.05
CA GLN A 140 1.66 -21.00 8.69
C GLN A 140 0.31 -21.24 8.00
N TYR A 141 0.25 -22.26 7.15
CA TYR A 141 -0.98 -22.75 6.52
C TYR A 141 -1.32 -24.14 7.04
N ASP A 142 -2.40 -24.24 7.80
CA ASP A 142 -2.81 -25.48 8.46
C ASP A 142 -3.79 -26.34 7.61
N GLY A 143 -4.01 -26.00 6.34
CA GLY A 143 -4.69 -26.89 5.37
C GLY A 143 -6.21 -27.07 5.53
N ASN A 144 -6.90 -26.24 6.31
CA ASN A 144 -8.31 -26.43 6.64
C ASN A 144 -9.30 -25.81 5.64
#